data_AF-A0A956IV67-F1
#
_entry.id   AF-A0A956IV67-F1
#
_cell.length_a   1.000
_cell.length_b   1.000
_cell.length_c   1.000
_cell.angle_alpha   90.00
_cell.angle_beta   90.00
_cell.angle_gamma   90.00
#
_symmetry.space_group_name_H-M   'P 1'
#
loop_
_entity.id
_entity.type
_entity.pdbx_description
1 polymer ?
#
loop_
_entity_poly.entity_id
_entity_poly.type
_entity_poly.pdbx_seq_one_letter_code
_entity_poly.pdbx_strand_id
1 'polypeptide(L)'
;EPVTTIRKQRARKYNVMVEATKEHPAQVDIVEVDEPVGEIRSYEWTGMLSVGKKAALLEQLDRLLGAVKQARSRANTVEVDSSRKMAKTLADFLLAALA
;
A
#
# COMPACT_ATOMS: atom_id res chain seq x y z
N GLU A 1 -12.17 -1.67 -14.19
CA GLU A 1 -13.14 -2.79 -14.14
C GLU A 1 -12.44 -3.99 -13.49
N PRO A 2 -13.12 -4.75 -12.61
CA PRO A 2 -12.50 -5.87 -11.91
C PRO A 2 -12.18 -7.02 -12.88
N VAL A 3 -10.96 -7.55 -12.80
CA VAL A 3 -10.56 -8.73 -13.56
C VAL A 3 -11.30 -9.93 -12.96
N THR A 4 -12.17 -10.54 -13.76
CA THR A 4 -12.95 -11.70 -13.33
C THR A 4 -12.35 -12.95 -13.95
N THR A 5 -11.90 -13.88 -13.10
CA THR A 5 -11.38 -15.18 -13.52
C THR A 5 -12.31 -16.28 -13.02
N ILE A 6 -12.85 -17.06 -13.95
CA ILE A 6 -13.77 -18.17 -13.64
C ILE A 6 -12.95 -19.44 -13.42
N ARG A 7 -13.05 -20.06 -12.23
CA ARG A 7 -12.50 -21.41 -12.00
C ARG A 7 -13.52 -22.47 -12.40
N LYS A 8 -13.06 -23.44 -13.19
CA LYS A 8 -13.81 -24.65 -13.53
C LYS A 8 -13.27 -25.85 -12.75
N GLN A 9 -14.16 -26.73 -12.32
CA GLN A 9 -13.84 -28.01 -11.70
C GLN A 9 -14.50 -29.12 -12.51
N ARG A 10 -13.75 -30.20 -12.79
CA ARG A 10 -14.30 -31.38 -13.45
C ARG A 10 -15.20 -32.13 -12.49
N ALA A 11 -16.49 -32.15 -12.79
CA ALA A 11 -17.46 -33.00 -12.13
C ALA A 11 -17.74 -34.21 -13.03
N ARG A 12 -17.68 -35.42 -12.45
CA ARG A 12 -18.05 -36.66 -13.14
C ARG A 12 -19.54 -36.87 -12.95
N LYS A 13 -20.32 -36.70 -14.01
CA LYS A 13 -21.75 -37.05 -14.00
C LYS A 13 -21.93 -38.37 -14.74
N TYR A 14 -22.67 -39.29 -14.13
CA TYR A 14 -22.98 -40.58 -14.70
C TYR A 14 -24.25 -40.43 -15.53
N ASN A 15 -24.13 -40.58 -16.85
CA ASN A 15 -25.31 -40.68 -17.71
C ASN A 15 -25.50 -42.16 -18.09
N VAL A 16 -26.67 -42.69 -17.78
CA VAL A 16 -27.02 -44.07 -18.13
C VAL A 16 -27.45 -44.08 -19.59
N MET A 17 -26.66 -44.68 -20.47
CA MET A 17 -26.94 -44.68 -21.91
C MET A 17 -27.99 -45.73 -22.28
N VAL A 18 -28.09 -46.81 -21.51
CA VAL A 18 -29.13 -47.85 -21.63
C VAL A 18 -29.59 -48.25 -20.23
N GLU A 19 -30.89 -48.14 -19.96
CA GLU A 19 -31.47 -48.54 -18.68
C GLU A 19 -31.37 -50.06 -18.47
N ALA A 20 -31.19 -50.48 -17.21
CA ALA A 20 -31.05 -51.90 -16.88
C ALA A 20 -32.35 -52.65 -17.24
N THR A 21 -32.22 -53.68 -18.07
CA THR A 21 -33.31 -54.64 -18.35
C THR A 21 -33.03 -55.95 -17.62
N LYS A 22 -34.04 -56.83 -17.47
CA LYS A 22 -33.95 -58.05 -16.65
C LYS A 22 -32.74 -58.96 -16.93
N GLU A 23 -32.20 -58.92 -18.15
CA GLU A 23 -31.14 -59.83 -18.62
C GLU A 23 -29.78 -59.13 -18.82
N HIS A 24 -29.70 -57.79 -18.79
CA HIS A 24 -28.45 -57.06 -19.07
C HIS A 24 -28.20 -55.88 -18.12
N PRO A 25 -26.98 -55.77 -17.56
CA PRO A 25 -26.62 -54.64 -16.70
C PRO A 25 -26.53 -53.34 -17.49
N ALA A 26 -26.86 -52.22 -16.84
CA ALA A 26 -26.82 -50.90 -17.45
C ALA A 26 -25.40 -50.54 -17.92
N GLN A 27 -25.32 -50.01 -19.14
CA GLN A 27 -24.08 -49.44 -19.65
C GLN A 27 -24.02 -47.96 -19.28
N VAL A 28 -23.06 -47.61 -18.42
CA VAL A 28 -22.87 -46.24 -17.92
C VAL A 28 -21.60 -45.68 -18.54
N ASP A 29 -21.72 -44.54 -19.22
CA ASP A 29 -20.56 -43.81 -19.74
C ASP A 29 -20.22 -42.66 -18.77
N ILE A 30 -18.94 -42.57 -18.39
CA ILE A 30 -18.47 -41.53 -17.47
C ILE A 30 -18.10 -40.31 -18.32
N VAL A 31 -19.00 -39.33 -18.38
CA VAL A 31 -18.73 -38.06 -19.05
C VAL A 31 -18.16 -37.08 -18.03
N GLU A 32 -16.91 -36.64 -18.24
CA GLU A 32 -16.32 -35.56 -17.46
C GLU A 32 -16.85 -34.22 -17.97
N VAL A 33 -17.66 -33.54 -17.15
CA VAL A 33 -18.19 -32.21 -17.48
C VAL A 33 -17.44 -31.17 -16.64
N ASP A 34 -16.86 -30.17 -17.30
CA ASP A 34 -16.25 -29.02 -16.64
C ASP A 34 -17.35 -28.08 -16.12
N GLU A 35 -17.67 -28.15 -14.83
CA GLU A 35 -18.60 -27.21 -14.19
C GLU A 35 -17.85 -25.98 -13.66
N PRO A 36 -18.34 -24.75 -13.92
CA PRO A 36 -17.76 -23.54 -13.33
C PRO A 36 -18.15 -23.47 -11.84
N VAL A 37 -17.18 -23.62 -10.93
CA VAL A 37 -17.41 -23.75 -9.46
C VAL A 37 -17.20 -22.43 -8.72
N GLY A 38 -16.65 -21.39 -9.36
CA GLY A 38 -16.63 -20.07 -8.73
C GLY A 38 -16.00 -18.96 -9.57
N GLU A 39 -16.46 -17.74 -9.33
CA GLU A 39 -15.89 -16.50 -9.88
C GLU A 39 -14.96 -15.85 -8.84
N ILE A 40 -13.69 -15.64 -9.21
CA ILE A 40 -12.79 -14.79 -8.44
C ILE A 40 -12.81 -13.40 -9.08
N ARG A 41 -13.22 -12.40 -8.32
CA ARG A 41 -13.17 -10.99 -8.73
C ARG A 41 -12.00 -10.32 -8.03
N SER A 42 -10.98 -9.99 -8.79
CA SER A 42 -9.81 -9.26 -8.29
C SER A 42 -10.02 -7.77 -8.51
N TYR A 43 -9.92 -7.00 -7.43
CA TYR A 43 -9.97 -5.54 -7.46
C TYR A 43 -8.57 -5.01 -7.16
N GLU A 44 -7.93 -4.40 -8.16
CA GLU A 44 -6.70 -3.63 -7.94
C GLU A 44 -7.07 -2.18 -7.66
N TRP A 45 -6.89 -1.75 -6.41
CA TRP A 45 -7.13 -0.38 -5.99
C TRP A 45 -5.82 0.40 -6.13
N THR A 46 -5.59 1.01 -7.28
CA THR A 46 -4.48 1.94 -7.47
C THR A 46 -4.90 3.30 -6.92
N GLY A 47 -4.35 3.67 -5.76
CA GLY A 47 -4.37 5.01 -5.17
C GLY A 47 -5.70 5.77 -5.30
N MET A 48 -6.55 5.66 -4.29
CA MET A 48 -7.87 6.30 -4.16
C MET A 48 -7.81 7.85 -4.04
N LEU A 49 -6.94 8.50 -4.79
CA LEU A 49 -6.68 9.94 -4.78
C LEU A 49 -6.84 10.47 -6.20
N SER A 50 -7.76 11.43 -6.39
CA SER A 50 -7.92 12.07 -7.68
C SER A 50 -6.64 12.78 -8.11
N VAL A 51 -6.40 12.85 -9.42
CA VAL A 51 -5.23 13.54 -9.99
C VAL A 51 -5.13 14.98 -9.48
N GLY A 52 -6.27 15.68 -9.34
CA GLY A 52 -6.32 17.03 -8.78
C GLY A 52 -5.89 17.11 -7.30
N LYS A 53 -6.34 16.17 -6.45
CA LYS A 53 -5.90 16.11 -5.05
C LYS A 53 -4.41 15.79 -4.94
N LYS A 54 -3.90 14.91 -5.80
CA LYS A 54 -2.46 14.61 -5.88
C LYS A 54 -1.65 15.86 -6.24
N ALA A 55 -2.07 16.60 -7.27
CA ALA A 55 -1.38 17.80 -7.71
C ALA A 55 -1.36 18.88 -6.61
N ALA A 56 -2.49 19.10 -5.94
CA ALA A 56 -2.58 20.06 -4.83
C ALA A 56 -1.66 19.70 -3.66
N LEU A 57 -1.57 18.41 -3.29
CA LEU A 57 -0.66 17.96 -2.22
C LEU A 57 0.81 18.13 -2.59
N LEU A 58 1.17 17.84 -3.84
CA LEU A 58 2.54 18.06 -4.32
C LEU A 58 2.92 19.53 -4.29
N GLU A 59 2.01 20.42 -4.73
CA GLU A 59 2.25 21.86 -4.69
C GLU A 59 2.42 22.39 -3.26
N GLN A 60 1.60 21.91 -2.31
CA GLN A 60 1.75 22.25 -0.90
C GLN A 60 3.09 21.79 -0.33
N LEU A 61 3.52 20.57 -0.70
CA LEU A 61 4.80 20.01 -0.27
C LEU A 61 5.98 20.84 -0.79
N ASP A 62 5.95 21.24 -2.06
CA ASP A 62 7.01 22.05 -2.66
C ASP A 62 7.15 23.42 -1.98
N ARG A 63 6.02 24.07 -1.68
CA ARG A 63 6.01 25.35 -0.94
C ARG A 63 6.62 25.19 0.45
N LEU A 64 6.24 24.14 1.18
CA LEU A 64 6.78 23.85 2.51
C LEU A 64 8.29 23.58 2.44
N LEU A 65 8.74 22.78 1.49
CA LEU A 65 10.14 22.45 1.30
C LEU A 65 10.98 23.71 1.01
N GLY A 66 10.47 24.61 0.16
CA GLY A 66 11.10 25.90 -0.12
C GLY A 66 11.26 26.76 1.14
N ALA A 67 10.20 26.88 1.94
CA ALA A 67 10.22 27.64 3.19
C ALA A 67 11.23 27.06 4.19
N VAL A 68 11.26 25.74 4.36
CA VAL A 68 12.20 25.06 5.26
C VAL A 68 13.65 25.25 4.81
N LYS A 69 13.94 25.14 3.52
CA LYS A 69 15.28 25.39 2.97
C LYS A 69 15.72 26.82 3.24
N GLN A 70 14.83 27.80 3.04
CA GLN A 70 15.12 29.20 3.31
C GLN A 70 15.39 29.45 4.81
N ALA A 71 14.58 28.86 5.70
CA ALA A 71 14.78 28.94 7.14
C ALA A 71 16.11 28.33 7.59
N ARG A 72 16.48 27.16 7.07
CA ARG A 72 17.78 26.51 7.35
C ARG A 72 18.95 27.35 6.84
N SER A 73 18.83 27.92 5.64
CA SER A 73 19.87 28.81 5.11
C SER A 73 20.07 30.01 6.03
N ARG A 74 18.98 30.67 6.46
CA ARG A 74 19.07 31.78 7.41
C ARG A 74 19.77 31.37 8.71
N ALA A 75 19.33 30.27 9.33
CA ALA A 75 19.91 29.78 10.57
C ALA A 75 21.41 29.48 10.45
N ASN A 76 21.83 28.88 9.34
CA ASN A 76 23.24 28.56 9.09
C ASN A 76 24.10 29.80 8.78
N THR A 77 23.51 30.84 8.18
CA THR A 77 24.21 32.11 7.86
C THR A 77 24.28 33.05 9.07
N VAL A 78 23.54 32.80 10.14
CA VAL A 78 23.72 33.57 11.38
C VAL A 78 25.12 33.31 11.91
N GLU A 79 25.98 34.32 11.84
CA GLU A 79 27.28 34.28 12.47
C GLU A 79 27.11 34.23 13.99
N VAL A 80 27.50 33.10 14.58
CA VAL A 80 27.57 32.95 16.02
C VAL A 80 28.89 33.56 16.47
N ASP A 81 28.80 34.69 17.18
CA ASP A 81 29.95 35.35 17.78
C ASP A 81 30.58 34.44 18.85
N SER A 82 31.56 33.64 18.42
CA SER A 82 32.27 32.68 19.27
C SER A 82 33.09 33.33 20.39
N SER A 83 33.26 34.66 20.34
CA SER A 83 33.87 35.45 21.41
C SER A 83 32.91 35.66 22.60
N ARG A 84 31.59 35.69 22.35
CA ARG A 84 30.55 35.84 23.37
C ARG A 84 30.18 34.49 23.97
N LYS A 85 31.13 33.86 24.66
CA LYS A 85 30.85 32.66 25.47
C LYS A 85 30.11 33.05 26.75
N MET A 86 28.84 33.40 26.66
CA MET A 86 28.00 33.77 27.81
C MET A 86 28.04 32.74 28.94
N ALA A 87 28.12 31.45 28.60
CA ALA A 87 28.26 30.39 29.59
C ALA A 87 29.51 30.55 30.46
N LYS A 88 30.64 30.96 29.86
CA LYS A 88 31.87 31.23 30.59
C LYS A 88 31.72 32.49 31.45
N THR A 89 31.14 33.56 30.90
CA THR A 89 30.92 34.81 31.65
C THR A 89 30.02 34.62 32.88
N LEU A 90 28.96 33.83 32.74
CA LEU A 90 28.06 33.50 33.85
C LEU A 90 28.72 32.56 34.87
N ALA A 91 29.46 31.55 34.40
CA ALA A 91 30.21 30.66 35.28
C ALA A 91 31.26 31.43 36.09
N ASP A 92 32.03 32.30 35.44
CA ASP A 92 33.05 33.13 36.08
C ASP A 92 32.42 34.07 37.13
N PHE A 93 31.28 34.70 36.82
CA PHE A 93 30.56 35.56 37.79
C PHE A 93 30.05 34.80 39.01
N LEU A 94 29.45 33.62 38.81
CA LEU A 94 28.90 32.81 39.91
C LEU A 94 30.00 32.16 40.76
N LEU A 95 31.09 31.71 40.14
CA LEU A 95 32.21 31.06 40.83
C LEU A 95 33.14 32.07 41.52
N ALA A 96 33.21 33.31 41.05
CA ALA A 96 33.96 34.38 41.72
C ALA A 96 33.43 34.70 43.13
N ALA A 97 32.17 34.39 43.43
CA ALA A 97 31.61 34.53 44.77
C ALA A 97 31.98 33.36 45.73
N LEU A 98 32.62 32.31 45.21
CA LEU A 98 32.97 31.09 45.95
C LEU A 98 34.47 30.97 46.26
N ALA A 99 35.30 31.86 45.72
CA ALA A 99 36.76 31.94 45.91
C ALA A 99 37.11 33.08 46.88
#